data_AF-A0A8J8H3W3-F1
#
_entry.id   AF-A0A8J8H3W3-F1
#
_cell.length_a   1.000
_cell.length_b   1.000
_cell.length_c   1.000
_cell.angle_alpha   90.00
_cell.angle_beta   90.00
_cell.angle_gamma   90.00
#
_symmetry.space_group_name_H-M   'P 1'
#
loop_
_entity.id
_entity.type
_entity.pdbx_description
1 polymer ?
#
loop_
_entity_poly.entity_id
_entity_poly.type
_entity_poly.pdbx_seq_one_letter_code
_entity_poly.pdbx_strand_id
1 'polypeptide(L)'
;MTHPLGGELLAYSDLDGTHGAGPARGAALATLARAARGRVLVAGPHDPGLIDAIGESIGANQLTLLVRARPDAETLAARYPAATVYSGDLFALDATVDGDIAYDTVVALAGLDRLTGPETDRPEWTEVLDRLTRRLRPDGVLLLGMTNPLGVHWLTAPPGPPADQDWTEDLGGPGFDAILSALGRPVVRAYGGFPSPVEPAVLIGSDTPDSGVLQAALRRTSLPPGALADPGQVAARALRSQAAMPVAAAWFLVAGAIADVDLPTSVPDSAGPAGRTLEESISAAAAKRDLPAVRELVQAWQQGPAGVPADQVIVEPSGLTALSAGDEPIEALRRLAAFLTRNGYAHAWPAEGVTDLTVALAAMAGIELHPADVPPGEPAQTWHDLVAERDELARLLTETQAQRAAYQQLADERAQKLRETLHLVELLSTSGPARMGRAFVGGVRVARRTARRFRLR
;
A
#
# COMPACT_ATOMS: atom_id res chain seq x y z
N MET A 1 -10.08 -30.18 -11.42
CA MET A 1 -8.78 -30.86 -11.70
C MET A 1 -7.79 -29.81 -12.19
N THR A 2 -6.52 -29.88 -11.79
CA THR A 2 -5.50 -28.92 -12.19
C THR A 2 -4.78 -29.36 -13.47
N HIS A 3 -4.56 -28.43 -14.39
CA HIS A 3 -3.89 -28.64 -15.67
C HIS A 3 -2.60 -27.79 -15.73
N PRO A 4 -1.41 -28.38 -15.58
CA PRO A 4 -0.15 -27.65 -15.71
C PRO A 4 0.10 -27.27 -17.18
N LEU A 5 0.62 -26.06 -17.41
CA LEU A 5 0.92 -25.52 -18.74
C LEU A 5 2.42 -25.31 -18.99
N GLY A 6 3.24 -25.21 -17.93
CA GLY A 6 4.63 -24.76 -18.00
C GLY A 6 4.78 -23.31 -17.49
N GLY A 7 5.97 -22.97 -16.99
CA GLY A 7 6.27 -21.67 -16.38
C GLY A 7 5.66 -21.46 -14.99
N GLU A 8 5.10 -22.51 -14.37
CA GLU A 8 4.47 -22.39 -13.06
C GLU A 8 5.47 -22.14 -11.91
N LEU A 9 5.02 -21.37 -10.92
CA LEU A 9 5.73 -21.18 -9.66
C LEU A 9 5.39 -22.34 -8.71
N LEU A 10 6.39 -23.14 -8.35
CA LEU A 10 6.19 -24.39 -7.59
C LEU A 10 6.04 -24.18 -6.07
N ALA A 11 6.66 -23.14 -5.52
CA ALA A 11 6.71 -22.90 -4.07
C ALA A 11 6.22 -21.49 -3.67
N TYR A 12 5.61 -20.77 -4.61
CA TYR A 12 5.09 -19.42 -4.44
C TYR A 12 3.56 -19.47 -4.39
N SER A 13 2.94 -18.56 -3.65
CA SER A 13 1.49 -18.34 -3.66
C SER A 13 1.20 -16.86 -3.82
N ASP A 14 0.35 -16.54 -4.78
CA ASP A 14 -0.22 -15.23 -4.96
C ASP A 14 -1.45 -15.02 -4.06
N LEU A 15 -2.14 -16.11 -3.68
CA LEU A 15 -3.37 -16.11 -2.89
C LEU A 15 -3.17 -15.82 -1.40
N ASP A 16 -2.03 -16.22 -0.82
CA ASP A 16 -1.77 -16.03 0.61
C ASP A 16 -1.33 -14.59 0.97
N GLY A 17 -0.94 -13.80 -0.04
CA GLY A 17 -0.47 -12.42 0.13
C GLY A 17 0.85 -12.28 0.88
N THR A 18 1.60 -13.38 1.06
CA THR A 18 2.86 -13.37 1.80
C THR A 18 4.04 -12.88 0.96
N HIS A 19 3.99 -13.08 -0.35
CA HIS A 19 5.10 -12.76 -1.27
C HIS A 19 4.81 -11.56 -2.19
N GLY A 20 3.77 -10.76 -1.88
CA GLY A 20 3.36 -9.65 -2.73
C GLY A 20 2.06 -8.99 -2.28
N ALA A 21 1.42 -8.25 -3.19
CA ALA A 21 0.23 -7.45 -2.87
C ALA A 21 -1.04 -8.29 -2.56
N GLY A 22 -0.99 -9.61 -2.72
CA GLY A 22 -2.14 -10.52 -2.55
C GLY A 22 -3.10 -10.51 -3.73
N PRO A 23 -4.15 -11.34 -3.73
CA PRO A 23 -5.06 -11.47 -4.86
C PRO A 23 -6.06 -10.31 -4.94
N ALA A 24 -6.51 -9.96 -6.15
CA ALA A 24 -7.55 -8.95 -6.36
C ALA A 24 -8.83 -9.33 -5.60
N ARG A 25 -9.35 -8.42 -4.77
CA ARG A 25 -10.42 -8.74 -3.80
C ARG A 25 -11.28 -7.52 -3.42
N GLY A 26 -12.27 -7.79 -2.57
CA GLY A 26 -13.15 -6.76 -2.00
C GLY A 26 -14.50 -6.63 -2.71
N ALA A 27 -15.47 -6.08 -1.97
CA ALA A 27 -16.86 -5.97 -2.42
C ALA A 27 -17.04 -5.07 -3.66
N ALA A 28 -16.17 -4.06 -3.83
CA ALA A 28 -16.24 -3.17 -4.98
C ALA A 28 -15.90 -3.91 -6.28
N LEU A 29 -14.83 -4.70 -6.29
CA LEU A 29 -14.48 -5.55 -7.42
C LEU A 29 -15.50 -6.67 -7.64
N ALA A 30 -16.07 -7.24 -6.58
CA ALA A 30 -17.15 -8.21 -6.70
C ALA A 30 -18.38 -7.64 -7.42
N THR A 31 -18.65 -6.35 -7.24
CA THR A 31 -19.74 -5.66 -7.96
C THR A 31 -19.47 -5.58 -9.45
N LEU A 32 -18.23 -5.28 -9.87
CA LEU A 32 -17.84 -5.29 -11.28
C LEU A 32 -17.84 -6.71 -11.87
N ALA A 33 -17.36 -7.69 -11.10
CA ALA A 33 -17.22 -9.07 -11.55
C ALA A 33 -18.57 -9.75 -11.87
N ARG A 34 -19.67 -9.29 -11.28
CA ARG A 34 -21.03 -9.73 -11.64
C ARG A 34 -21.45 -9.35 -13.06
N ALA A 35 -20.73 -8.46 -13.73
CA ALA A 35 -20.92 -8.18 -15.16
C ALA A 35 -20.47 -9.34 -16.07
N ALA A 36 -19.73 -10.32 -15.52
CA ALA A 36 -19.27 -11.48 -16.26
C ALA A 36 -20.43 -12.38 -16.68
N ARG A 37 -20.32 -12.94 -17.89
CA ARG A 37 -21.36 -13.77 -18.52
C ARG A 37 -20.75 -14.85 -19.41
N GLY A 38 -21.55 -15.89 -19.68
CA GLY A 38 -21.18 -16.98 -20.59
C GLY A 38 -19.95 -17.75 -20.10
N ARG A 39 -19.08 -18.17 -21.02
CA ARG A 39 -17.80 -18.80 -20.68
C ARG A 39 -16.82 -17.74 -20.19
N VAL A 40 -16.28 -17.92 -18.99
CA VAL A 40 -15.44 -16.91 -18.33
C VAL A 40 -14.04 -17.44 -18.06
N LEU A 41 -13.04 -16.68 -18.49
CA LEU A 41 -11.64 -16.86 -18.08
C LEU A 41 -11.32 -15.86 -16.97
N VAL A 42 -10.99 -16.34 -15.77
CA VAL A 42 -10.40 -15.53 -14.70
C VAL A 42 -8.89 -15.70 -14.77
N ALA A 43 -8.20 -14.67 -15.24
CA ALA A 43 -6.77 -14.66 -15.50
C ALA A 43 -6.02 -13.90 -14.40
N GLY A 44 -5.13 -14.60 -13.69
CA GLY A 44 -4.36 -14.06 -12.59
C GLY A 44 -5.02 -14.28 -11.23
N PRO A 45 -4.35 -13.87 -10.14
CA PRO A 45 -4.77 -14.20 -8.78
C PRO A 45 -5.94 -13.35 -8.31
N HIS A 46 -7.08 -14.00 -8.12
CA HIS A 46 -8.31 -13.40 -7.61
C HIS A 46 -8.73 -14.11 -6.32
N ASP A 47 -9.24 -13.34 -5.37
CA ASP A 47 -9.70 -13.90 -4.09
C ASP A 47 -10.88 -14.87 -4.33
N PRO A 48 -10.97 -15.97 -3.57
CA PRO A 48 -12.07 -16.92 -3.74
C PRO A 48 -13.46 -16.29 -3.64
N GLY A 49 -13.69 -15.29 -2.78
CA GLY A 49 -14.99 -14.61 -2.70
C GLY A 49 -15.35 -13.82 -3.97
N LEU A 50 -14.35 -13.34 -4.70
CA LEU A 50 -14.54 -12.71 -6.01
C LEU A 50 -14.88 -13.75 -7.09
N ILE A 51 -14.22 -14.91 -7.06
CA ILE A 51 -14.52 -16.04 -7.96
C ILE A 51 -15.92 -16.59 -7.68
N ASP A 52 -16.32 -16.70 -6.41
CA ASP A 52 -17.66 -17.09 -6.00
C ASP A 52 -18.72 -16.16 -6.61
N ALA A 53 -18.53 -14.83 -6.53
CA ALA A 53 -19.45 -13.86 -7.11
C ALA A 53 -19.62 -14.00 -8.64
N ILE A 54 -18.54 -14.36 -9.35
CA ILE A 54 -18.60 -14.68 -10.78
C ILE A 54 -19.37 -15.99 -10.98
N GLY A 55 -19.02 -17.04 -10.22
CA GLY A 55 -19.64 -18.36 -10.30
C GLY A 55 -21.15 -18.36 -10.02
N GLU A 56 -21.62 -17.51 -9.10
CA GLU A 56 -23.04 -17.27 -8.84
C GLU A 56 -23.78 -16.74 -10.07
N SER A 57 -23.10 -15.95 -10.92
CA SER A 57 -23.69 -15.30 -12.09
C SER A 57 -23.76 -16.21 -13.32
N ILE A 58 -22.79 -17.13 -13.50
CA ILE A 58 -22.66 -17.93 -14.72
C ILE A 58 -22.72 -19.45 -14.52
N GLY A 59 -22.60 -19.93 -13.28
CA GLY A 59 -22.41 -21.34 -12.95
C GLY A 59 -20.95 -21.80 -13.02
N ALA A 60 -20.53 -22.62 -12.05
CA ALA A 60 -19.13 -23.03 -11.90
C ALA A 60 -18.52 -23.81 -13.08
N ASN A 61 -19.35 -24.46 -13.91
CA ASN A 61 -18.92 -25.19 -15.11
C ASN A 61 -18.57 -24.28 -16.31
N GLN A 62 -18.87 -22.98 -16.21
CA GLN A 62 -18.47 -21.98 -17.20
C GLN A 62 -17.17 -21.26 -16.81
N LEU A 63 -16.58 -21.60 -15.66
CA LEU A 63 -15.35 -20.98 -15.15
C LEU A 63 -14.11 -21.72 -15.64
N THR A 64 -13.20 -20.95 -16.24
CA THR A 64 -11.79 -21.29 -16.40
C THR A 64 -10.96 -20.36 -15.55
N LEU A 65 -10.06 -20.91 -14.72
CA LEU A 65 -9.14 -20.15 -13.88
C LEU A 65 -7.71 -20.35 -14.40
N LEU A 66 -6.98 -19.26 -14.58
CA LEU A 66 -5.55 -19.28 -14.92
C LEU A 66 -4.78 -18.61 -13.78
N VAL A 67 -3.90 -19.35 -13.11
CA VAL A 67 -3.00 -18.82 -12.08
C VAL A 67 -1.58 -19.30 -12.35
N ARG A 68 -0.58 -18.45 -12.10
CA ARG A 68 0.83 -18.79 -12.33
C ARG A 68 1.42 -19.72 -11.25
N ALA A 69 0.83 -19.75 -10.07
CA ALA A 69 1.30 -20.56 -8.94
C ALA A 69 0.60 -21.92 -8.87
N ARG A 70 1.39 -22.99 -8.78
CA ARG A 70 0.85 -24.36 -8.65
C ARG A 70 0.10 -24.60 -7.33
N PRO A 71 0.59 -24.17 -6.15
CA PRO A 71 -0.16 -24.31 -4.89
C PRO A 71 -1.54 -23.63 -4.95
N ASP A 72 -1.62 -22.49 -5.63
CA ASP A 72 -2.88 -21.76 -5.81
C ASP A 72 -3.83 -22.53 -6.74
N ALA A 73 -3.32 -23.10 -7.83
CA ALA A 73 -4.10 -23.90 -8.76
C ALA A 73 -4.67 -25.16 -8.08
N GLU A 74 -3.89 -25.83 -7.23
CA GLU A 74 -4.34 -26.99 -6.45
C GLU A 74 -5.43 -26.59 -5.44
N THR A 75 -5.26 -25.46 -4.75
CA THR A 75 -6.24 -24.90 -3.81
C THR A 75 -7.56 -24.55 -4.51
N LEU A 76 -7.48 -23.86 -5.65
CA LEU A 76 -8.65 -23.48 -6.44
C LEU A 76 -9.35 -24.68 -7.07
N ALA A 77 -8.61 -25.68 -7.56
CA ALA A 77 -9.19 -26.90 -8.11
C ALA A 77 -9.94 -27.73 -7.05
N ALA A 78 -9.49 -27.70 -5.79
CA ALA A 78 -10.17 -28.35 -4.68
C ALA A 78 -11.47 -27.61 -4.30
N ARG A 79 -11.47 -26.27 -4.30
CA ARG A 79 -12.65 -25.45 -4.01
C ARG A 79 -13.69 -25.45 -5.14
N TYR A 80 -13.23 -25.45 -6.38
CA TYR A 80 -14.07 -25.35 -7.59
C TYR A 80 -13.92 -26.60 -8.46
N PRO A 81 -14.42 -27.76 -8.03
CA PRO A 81 -14.22 -29.02 -8.75
C PRO A 81 -14.87 -29.04 -10.15
N ALA A 82 -15.88 -28.19 -10.39
CA ALA A 82 -16.55 -28.04 -11.69
C ALA A 82 -15.85 -27.06 -12.65
N ALA A 83 -14.90 -26.26 -12.15
CA ALA A 83 -14.14 -25.32 -12.96
C ALA A 83 -12.92 -25.98 -13.61
N THR A 84 -12.49 -25.45 -14.76
CA THR A 84 -11.20 -25.80 -15.35
C THR A 84 -10.13 -24.92 -14.72
N VAL A 85 -9.08 -25.50 -14.14
CA VAL A 85 -8.01 -24.73 -13.48
C VAL A 85 -6.68 -25.01 -14.15
N TYR A 86 -6.07 -23.98 -14.71
CA TYR A 86 -4.75 -24.01 -15.32
C TYR A 86 -3.70 -23.41 -14.37
N SER A 87 -2.54 -24.08 -14.32
CA SER A 87 -1.35 -23.61 -13.61
C SER A 87 -0.26 -23.28 -14.63
N GLY A 88 0.17 -22.02 -14.68
CA GLY A 88 1.20 -21.55 -15.60
C GLY A 88 0.93 -20.12 -16.08
N ASP A 89 1.69 -19.68 -17.09
CA ASP A 89 1.56 -18.34 -17.65
C ASP A 89 0.56 -18.26 -18.84
N LEU A 90 0.17 -17.04 -19.22
CA LEU A 90 -0.76 -16.79 -20.32
C LEU A 90 -0.23 -17.26 -21.69
N PHE A 91 1.09 -17.26 -21.89
CA PHE A 91 1.73 -17.61 -23.16
C PHE A 91 1.74 -19.13 -23.35
N ALA A 92 1.93 -19.88 -22.27
CA ALA A 92 1.82 -21.33 -22.22
C ALA A 92 0.37 -21.78 -22.49
N LEU A 93 -0.63 -21.02 -22.01
CA LEU A 93 -2.04 -21.26 -22.34
C LEU A 93 -2.26 -21.15 -23.87
N ASP A 94 -1.67 -20.17 -24.54
CA ASP A 94 -1.71 -19.98 -26.01
C ASP A 94 -1.10 -21.14 -26.77
N ALA A 95 -0.01 -21.71 -26.28
CA ALA A 95 0.65 -22.85 -26.92
C ALA A 95 -0.11 -24.18 -26.72
N THR A 96 -0.81 -24.33 -25.59
CA THR A 96 -1.33 -25.63 -25.15
C THR A 96 -2.83 -25.81 -25.43
N VAL A 97 -3.60 -24.73 -25.34
CA VAL A 97 -5.06 -24.78 -25.54
C VAL A 97 -5.35 -24.29 -26.95
N ASP A 98 -5.82 -25.21 -27.81
CA ASP A 98 -6.22 -24.94 -29.19
C ASP A 98 -6.96 -23.60 -29.30
N GLY A 99 -6.53 -22.77 -30.26
CA GLY A 99 -6.92 -21.36 -30.40
C GLY A 99 -8.42 -21.10 -30.63
N ASP A 100 -9.24 -22.13 -30.74
CA ASP A 100 -10.69 -22.04 -30.94
C ASP A 100 -11.49 -21.79 -29.64
N ILE A 101 -10.86 -21.90 -28.46
CA ILE A 101 -11.54 -21.59 -27.19
C ILE A 101 -11.56 -20.07 -26.96
N ALA A 102 -12.59 -19.42 -27.49
CA ALA A 102 -12.90 -18.01 -27.22
C ALA A 102 -13.90 -17.83 -26.07
N TYR A 103 -13.58 -16.98 -25.11
CA TYR A 103 -14.41 -16.68 -23.93
C TYR A 103 -15.40 -15.56 -24.19
N ASP A 104 -16.56 -15.63 -23.53
CA ASP A 104 -17.54 -14.55 -23.52
C ASP A 104 -17.11 -13.40 -22.59
N THR A 105 -16.43 -13.73 -21.50
CA THR A 105 -15.82 -12.74 -20.60
C THR A 105 -14.40 -13.17 -20.22
N VAL A 106 -13.47 -12.22 -20.18
CA VAL A 106 -12.15 -12.39 -19.57
C VAL A 106 -12.03 -11.40 -18.40
N VAL A 107 -11.60 -11.89 -17.25
CA VAL A 107 -11.47 -11.14 -16.00
C VAL A 107 -10.00 -11.16 -15.58
N ALA A 108 -9.33 -10.02 -15.65
CA ALA A 108 -7.96 -9.81 -15.24
C ALA A 108 -7.88 -8.57 -14.33
N LEU A 109 -8.63 -8.58 -13.22
CA LEU A 109 -8.69 -7.47 -12.26
C LEU A 109 -7.40 -7.34 -11.43
N ALA A 110 -6.58 -8.39 -11.40
CA ALA A 110 -5.32 -8.44 -10.68
C ALA A 110 -4.11 -7.85 -11.43
N GLY A 111 -4.31 -7.28 -12.62
CA GLY A 111 -3.21 -6.75 -13.44
C GLY A 111 -2.76 -7.69 -14.56
N LEU A 112 -1.88 -7.17 -15.42
CA LEU A 112 -1.24 -7.91 -16.52
C LEU A 112 0.12 -8.50 -16.10
N ASP A 113 0.79 -7.87 -15.14
CA ASP A 113 2.08 -8.23 -14.57
C ASP A 113 2.10 -9.62 -13.94
N ARG A 114 0.95 -10.08 -13.45
CA ARG A 114 0.80 -11.41 -12.80
C ARG A 114 0.27 -12.49 -13.72
N LEU A 115 0.26 -12.24 -15.03
CA LEU A 115 -0.11 -13.21 -16.06
C LEU A 115 1.11 -13.88 -16.71
N THR A 116 2.31 -13.43 -16.36
CA THR A 116 3.59 -13.96 -16.85
C THR A 116 4.32 -14.74 -15.76
N GLY A 117 5.05 -15.79 -16.17
CA GLY A 117 5.89 -16.59 -15.30
C GLY A 117 7.33 -16.07 -15.26
N PRO A 118 8.18 -16.57 -14.36
CA PRO A 118 9.59 -16.19 -14.29
C PRO A 118 10.42 -16.69 -15.49
N GLU A 119 9.91 -17.70 -16.21
CA GLU A 119 10.55 -18.29 -17.39
C GLU A 119 10.16 -17.59 -18.69
N THR A 120 9.14 -16.71 -18.67
CA THR A 120 8.70 -15.96 -19.84
C THR A 120 9.67 -14.78 -20.07
N ASP A 121 10.20 -14.65 -21.29
CA ASP A 121 10.90 -13.44 -21.71
C ASP A 121 9.98 -12.23 -21.47
N ARG A 122 10.46 -11.22 -20.71
CA ARG A 122 9.65 -10.09 -20.20
C ARG A 122 8.86 -9.42 -21.32
N PRO A 123 7.58 -9.75 -21.50
CA PRO A 123 6.82 -9.21 -22.61
C PRO A 123 6.40 -7.80 -22.27
N GLU A 124 6.31 -6.96 -23.29
CA GLU A 124 5.70 -5.64 -23.15
C GLU A 124 4.23 -5.81 -22.72
N TRP A 125 3.72 -4.92 -21.88
CA TRP A 125 2.33 -4.98 -21.40
C TRP A 125 1.31 -5.03 -22.55
N THR A 126 1.63 -4.40 -23.69
CA THR A 126 0.79 -4.44 -24.91
C THR A 126 0.69 -5.83 -25.50
N GLU A 127 1.77 -6.63 -25.46
CA GLU A 127 1.75 -8.01 -25.94
C GLU A 127 0.89 -8.90 -25.03
N VAL A 128 1.00 -8.71 -23.70
CA VAL A 128 0.15 -9.42 -22.74
C VAL A 128 -1.33 -9.08 -22.96
N LEU A 129 -1.64 -7.80 -23.18
CA LEU A 129 -3.00 -7.35 -23.48
C LEU A 129 -3.52 -7.91 -24.81
N ASP A 130 -2.72 -7.92 -25.87
CA ASP A 130 -3.07 -8.53 -27.16
C ASP A 130 -3.40 -10.02 -27.00
N ARG A 131 -2.59 -10.76 -26.25
CA ARG A 131 -2.88 -12.18 -25.95
C ARG A 131 -4.18 -12.36 -25.19
N LEU A 132 -4.39 -11.56 -24.15
CA LEU A 132 -5.61 -11.63 -23.34
C LEU A 132 -6.85 -11.32 -24.19
N THR A 133 -6.79 -10.32 -25.06
CA THR A 133 -7.91 -9.92 -25.92
C THR A 133 -8.17 -10.90 -27.07
N ARG A 134 -7.15 -11.60 -27.59
CA ARG A 134 -7.33 -12.72 -28.55
C ARG A 134 -8.13 -13.89 -27.98
N ARG A 135 -8.18 -14.03 -26.65
CA ARG A 135 -9.02 -15.04 -25.99
C ARG A 135 -10.49 -14.64 -25.90
N LEU A 136 -10.85 -13.41 -26.22
CA LEU A 136 -12.25 -12.98 -26.25
C LEU A 136 -12.91 -13.34 -27.57
N ARG A 137 -14.19 -13.70 -27.49
CA ARG A 137 -15.08 -13.67 -28.67
C ARG A 137 -15.15 -12.24 -29.24
N PRO A 138 -15.55 -12.08 -30.52
CA PRO A 138 -15.75 -10.76 -31.11
C PRO A 138 -16.61 -9.82 -30.25
N ASP A 139 -17.70 -10.34 -29.67
CA ASP A 139 -18.61 -9.59 -28.78
C ASP A 139 -18.33 -9.81 -27.27
N GLY A 140 -17.16 -10.35 -26.95
CA GLY A 140 -16.76 -10.65 -25.57
C GLY A 140 -16.47 -9.38 -24.74
N VAL A 141 -16.44 -9.56 -23.42
CA VAL A 141 -16.14 -8.51 -22.44
C VAL A 141 -14.81 -8.75 -21.77
N LEU A 142 -14.01 -7.68 -21.66
CA LEU A 142 -12.83 -7.64 -20.83
C LEU A 142 -13.12 -6.83 -19.56
N LEU A 143 -12.90 -7.44 -18.40
CA LEU A 143 -12.74 -6.74 -17.13
C LEU A 143 -11.25 -6.68 -16.80
N LEU A 144 -10.65 -5.50 -16.87
CA LEU A 144 -9.20 -5.31 -16.71
C LEU A 144 -8.92 -4.39 -15.53
N GLY A 145 -8.04 -4.81 -14.62
CA GLY A 145 -7.44 -3.96 -13.58
C GLY A 145 -6.02 -3.59 -13.96
N MET A 146 -5.61 -2.35 -13.71
CA MET A 146 -4.23 -1.91 -13.89
C MET A 146 -3.83 -0.97 -12.75
N THR A 147 -2.70 -1.26 -12.10
CA THR A 147 -2.13 -0.37 -11.08
C THR A 147 -1.73 0.96 -11.71
N ASN A 148 -2.10 2.07 -11.07
CA ASN A 148 -1.69 3.39 -11.53
C ASN A 148 -0.29 3.71 -10.98
N PRO A 149 0.72 3.93 -11.83
CA PRO A 149 2.07 4.28 -11.37
C PRO A 149 2.13 5.62 -10.61
N LEU A 150 1.10 6.48 -10.74
CA LEU A 150 0.97 7.76 -10.05
C LEU A 150 -0.13 7.74 -8.97
N GLY A 151 -0.63 6.57 -8.59
CA GLY A 151 -1.77 6.42 -7.69
C GLY A 151 -1.48 6.81 -6.24
N VAL A 152 -2.52 7.25 -5.52
CA VAL A 152 -2.41 7.67 -4.11
C VAL A 152 -1.90 6.58 -3.15
N HIS A 153 -1.97 5.29 -3.52
CA HIS A 153 -1.45 4.21 -2.69
C HIS A 153 0.06 4.36 -2.41
N TRP A 154 0.81 4.97 -3.34
CA TRP A 154 2.23 5.30 -3.14
C TRP A 154 2.49 6.36 -2.07
N LEU A 155 1.49 7.19 -1.74
CA LEU A 155 1.60 8.17 -0.64
C LEU A 155 1.42 7.52 0.73
N THR A 156 0.93 6.28 0.76
CA THR A 156 0.47 5.60 1.97
C THR A 156 1.33 4.40 2.34
N ALA A 157 1.88 3.72 1.35
CA ALA A 157 2.81 2.63 1.59
C ALA A 157 4.21 3.21 1.77
N PRO A 158 4.77 3.32 2.99
CA PRO A 158 6.21 3.44 3.10
C PRO A 158 6.83 2.28 2.31
N PRO A 159 7.90 2.49 1.53
CA PRO A 159 8.52 1.41 0.78
C PRO A 159 8.90 0.31 1.77
N GLY A 160 8.27 -0.86 1.61
CA GLY A 160 8.61 -2.05 2.36
C GLY A 160 10.02 -2.53 2.00
N PRO A 161 10.60 -3.48 2.75
CA PRO A 161 11.71 -4.25 2.23
C PRO A 161 11.27 -4.85 0.88
N PRO A 162 12.12 -4.82 -0.16
CA PRO A 162 11.77 -5.36 -1.47
C PRO A 162 11.31 -6.81 -1.31
N ALA A 163 10.11 -7.11 -1.80
CA ALA A 163 9.58 -8.45 -1.85
C ALA A 163 10.25 -9.25 -2.97
N ASP A 164 10.07 -10.57 -2.98
CA ASP A 164 10.63 -11.46 -4.01
C ASP A 164 10.17 -11.12 -5.44
N GLN A 165 9.07 -10.38 -5.57
CA GLN A 165 8.55 -9.86 -6.83
C GLN A 165 9.16 -8.49 -7.24
N ASP A 166 9.82 -7.77 -6.33
CA ASP A 166 10.31 -6.40 -6.54
C ASP A 166 11.74 -6.35 -7.11
N TRP A 167 12.33 -7.51 -7.42
CA TRP A 167 13.70 -7.61 -7.95
C TRP A 167 13.84 -7.14 -9.41
N THR A 168 12.75 -6.69 -10.03
CA THR A 168 12.74 -6.16 -11.38
C THR A 168 12.31 -4.70 -11.35
N GLU A 169 13.23 -3.79 -11.67
CA GLU A 169 12.89 -2.37 -11.89
C GLU A 169 11.92 -2.27 -13.07
N ASP A 170 10.62 -2.15 -12.78
CA ASP A 170 9.63 -1.78 -13.78
C ASP A 170 9.35 -0.28 -13.62
N LEU A 171 10.12 0.53 -14.37
CA LEU A 171 10.17 1.98 -14.22
C LEU A 171 8.99 2.73 -14.87
N GLY A 172 7.93 2.04 -15.29
CA GLY A 172 6.71 2.71 -15.72
C GLY A 172 5.71 1.80 -16.39
N GLY A 173 4.67 1.40 -15.65
CA GLY A 173 3.44 0.92 -16.26
C GLY A 173 2.83 1.97 -17.20
N PRO A 174 1.94 1.56 -18.13
CA PRO A 174 1.37 2.49 -19.10
C PRO A 174 0.51 3.57 -18.44
N GLY A 175 0.48 4.75 -19.08
CA GLY A 175 -0.51 5.77 -18.75
C GLY A 175 -1.92 5.35 -19.18
N PHE A 176 -2.93 5.90 -18.53
CA PHE A 176 -4.34 5.60 -18.79
C PHE A 176 -4.74 5.70 -20.28
N ASP A 177 -4.35 6.79 -20.95
CA ASP A 177 -4.67 7.00 -22.38
C ASP A 177 -4.00 5.97 -23.31
N ALA A 178 -2.81 5.48 -22.93
CA ALA A 178 -2.12 4.43 -23.68
C ALA A 178 -2.88 3.11 -23.58
N ILE A 179 -3.42 2.79 -22.39
CA ILE A 179 -4.26 1.60 -22.17
C ILE A 179 -5.53 1.68 -23.02
N LEU A 180 -6.23 2.82 -22.97
CA LEU A 180 -7.44 3.04 -23.77
C LEU A 180 -7.17 2.88 -25.27
N SER A 181 -6.04 3.40 -25.75
CA SER A 181 -5.63 3.29 -27.15
C SER A 181 -5.29 1.85 -27.56
N ALA A 182 -4.66 1.07 -26.66
CA ALA A 182 -4.22 -0.29 -26.94
C ALA A 182 -5.33 -1.35 -26.86
N LEU A 183 -6.44 -1.08 -26.16
CA LEU A 183 -7.54 -2.05 -26.00
C LEU A 183 -8.20 -2.45 -27.33
N GLY A 184 -8.15 -1.60 -28.36
CA GLY A 184 -8.73 -1.87 -29.67
C GLY A 184 -10.24 -2.14 -29.67
N ARG A 185 -10.92 -1.84 -28.56
CA ARG A 185 -12.33 -2.15 -28.28
C ARG A 185 -12.96 -0.97 -27.55
N PRO A 186 -14.28 -0.74 -27.71
CA PRO A 186 -14.97 0.32 -26.98
C PRO A 186 -14.91 0.05 -25.47
N VAL A 187 -14.41 1.01 -24.72
CA VAL A 187 -14.50 1.01 -23.26
C VAL A 187 -15.88 1.50 -22.88
N VAL A 188 -16.67 0.60 -22.29
CA VAL A 188 -18.03 0.87 -21.82
C VAL A 188 -17.97 1.70 -20.55
N ARG A 189 -17.03 1.37 -19.66
CA ARG A 189 -16.82 2.12 -18.43
C ARG A 189 -15.39 2.00 -17.93
N ALA A 190 -14.93 3.05 -17.28
CA ALA A 190 -13.64 3.12 -16.61
C ALA A 190 -13.84 3.65 -15.19
N TYR A 191 -13.18 3.03 -14.22
CA TYR A 191 -13.22 3.40 -12.81
C TYR A 191 -11.83 3.64 -12.26
N GLY A 192 -11.74 4.60 -11.35
CA GLY A 192 -10.58 4.79 -10.48
C GLY A 192 -10.87 4.11 -9.15
N GLY A 193 -10.01 3.18 -8.74
CA GLY A 193 -10.11 2.49 -7.46
C GLY A 193 -9.30 3.13 -6.34
N PHE A 194 -9.84 3.11 -5.13
CA PHE A 194 -9.24 3.70 -3.93
C PHE A 194 -9.46 2.83 -2.67
N PRO A 195 -8.54 2.87 -1.68
CA PRO A 195 -7.23 3.50 -1.75
C PRO A 195 -6.18 2.52 -2.32
N SER A 196 -6.56 1.26 -2.52
CA SER A 196 -5.67 0.14 -2.83
C SER A 196 -5.92 -0.36 -4.25
N PRO A 197 -4.86 -0.72 -5.00
CA PRO A 197 -5.00 -1.35 -6.30
C PRO A 197 -5.56 -2.78 -6.21
N VAL A 198 -5.33 -3.49 -5.10
CA VAL A 198 -5.73 -4.90 -4.92
C VAL A 198 -7.10 -5.06 -4.26
N GLU A 199 -7.40 -4.18 -3.31
CA GLU A 199 -8.65 -4.19 -2.54
C GLU A 199 -9.26 -2.79 -2.51
N PRO A 200 -9.75 -2.27 -3.65
CA PRO A 200 -10.42 -0.99 -3.66
C PRO A 200 -11.71 -1.07 -2.84
N ALA A 201 -11.84 -0.19 -1.86
CA ALA A 201 -13.07 0.03 -1.13
C ALA A 201 -14.04 0.93 -1.92
N VAL A 202 -13.50 1.81 -2.77
CA VAL A 202 -14.27 2.75 -3.58
C VAL A 202 -13.85 2.65 -5.05
N LEU A 203 -14.82 2.63 -5.96
CA LEU A 203 -14.65 2.76 -7.41
C LEU A 203 -15.39 4.00 -7.88
N ILE A 204 -14.73 4.85 -8.67
CA ILE A 204 -15.29 6.12 -9.14
C ILE A 204 -15.18 6.19 -10.66
N GLY A 205 -16.31 6.21 -11.36
CA GLY A 205 -16.36 6.44 -12.81
C GLY A 205 -16.07 7.89 -13.18
N SER A 206 -15.62 8.15 -14.41
CA SER A 206 -15.33 9.52 -14.88
C SER A 206 -16.54 10.45 -14.91
N ASP A 207 -17.74 9.90 -15.02
CA ASP A 207 -19.04 10.57 -15.01
C ASP A 207 -19.66 10.65 -13.61
N THR A 208 -18.95 10.18 -12.57
CA THR A 208 -19.46 10.17 -11.21
C THR A 208 -19.59 11.61 -10.68
N PRO A 209 -20.79 12.04 -10.25
CA PRO A 209 -20.95 13.33 -9.62
C PRO A 209 -20.22 13.37 -8.28
N ASP A 210 -19.78 14.56 -7.88
CA ASP A 210 -19.32 14.78 -6.51
C ASP A 210 -20.46 14.44 -5.53
N SER A 211 -20.15 13.63 -4.53
CA SER A 211 -21.12 13.13 -3.56
C SER A 211 -20.46 13.01 -2.19
N GLY A 212 -21.11 13.55 -1.16
CA GLY A 212 -20.66 13.41 0.22
C GLY A 212 -20.51 11.95 0.65
N VAL A 213 -21.33 11.04 0.11
CA VAL A 213 -21.23 9.59 0.37
C VAL A 213 -19.90 9.02 -0.12
N LEU A 214 -19.46 9.41 -1.32
CA LEU A 214 -18.18 8.96 -1.86
C LEU A 214 -17.02 9.58 -1.11
N GLN A 215 -17.12 10.85 -0.73
CA GLN A 215 -16.11 11.48 0.12
C GLN A 215 -16.00 10.76 1.47
N ALA A 216 -17.12 10.46 2.12
CA ALA A 216 -17.18 9.69 3.36
C ALA A 216 -16.58 8.29 3.20
N ALA A 217 -16.90 7.60 2.10
CA ALA A 217 -16.35 6.28 1.81
C ALA A 217 -14.83 6.33 1.62
N LEU A 218 -14.31 7.34 0.91
CA LEU A 218 -12.87 7.56 0.77
C LEU A 218 -12.18 7.85 2.11
N ARG A 219 -12.84 8.52 3.05
CA ARG A 219 -12.30 8.79 4.40
C ARG A 219 -12.24 7.59 5.33
N ARG A 220 -13.14 6.62 5.14
CA ARG A 220 -13.10 5.35 5.90
C ARG A 220 -11.92 4.48 5.54
N THR A 221 -11.28 4.76 4.40
CA THR A 221 -10.15 3.97 3.96
C THR A 221 -8.98 4.22 4.91
N SER A 222 -8.56 3.18 5.63
CA SER A 222 -7.64 3.32 6.76
C SER A 222 -6.30 3.87 6.29
N LEU A 223 -5.90 4.97 6.90
CA LEU A 223 -4.53 5.46 6.87
C LEU A 223 -3.59 4.40 7.46
N PRO A 224 -2.62 3.87 6.69
CA PRO A 224 -1.56 3.09 7.30
C PRO A 224 -0.78 3.96 8.29
N PRO A 225 -0.27 3.38 9.39
CA PRO A 225 0.59 4.09 10.32
C PRO A 225 1.77 4.75 9.62
N GLY A 226 2.06 6.01 9.94
CA GLY A 226 3.21 6.74 9.39
C GLY A 226 3.00 7.40 8.02
N ALA A 227 1.79 7.34 7.45
CA ALA A 227 1.49 8.08 6.22
C ALA A 227 1.56 9.60 6.46
N LEU A 228 2.34 10.29 5.61
CA LEU A 228 2.59 11.73 5.71
C LEU A 228 1.37 12.59 5.33
N ALA A 229 0.51 12.04 4.48
CA ALA A 229 -0.70 12.68 4.01
C ALA A 229 -1.86 11.68 4.03
N ASP A 230 -3.06 12.18 4.29
CA ASP A 230 -4.28 11.39 4.21
C ASP A 230 -4.65 11.09 2.74
N PRO A 231 -4.54 9.83 2.27
CA PRO A 231 -4.90 9.48 0.91
C PRO A 231 -6.39 9.71 0.63
N GLY A 232 -7.24 9.51 1.64
CA GLY A 232 -8.66 9.80 1.56
C GLY A 232 -8.89 11.29 1.33
N GLN A 233 -8.04 12.16 1.89
CA GLN A 233 -8.10 13.61 1.62
C GLN A 233 -7.72 13.95 0.19
N VAL A 234 -6.61 13.38 -0.29
CA VAL A 234 -6.13 13.61 -1.66
C VAL A 234 -7.18 13.11 -2.66
N ALA A 235 -7.72 11.91 -2.45
CA ALA A 235 -8.78 11.33 -3.26
C ALA A 235 -10.07 12.17 -3.21
N ALA A 236 -10.52 12.61 -2.04
CA ALA A 236 -11.72 13.44 -1.92
C ALA A 236 -11.53 14.81 -2.61
N ARG A 237 -10.35 15.44 -2.49
CA ARG A 237 -10.02 16.68 -3.22
C ARG A 237 -10.00 16.44 -4.73
N ALA A 238 -9.44 15.33 -5.17
CA ALA A 238 -9.37 14.97 -6.58
C ALA A 238 -10.77 14.72 -7.17
N LEU A 239 -11.66 14.03 -6.44
CA LEU A 239 -13.05 13.83 -6.82
C LEU A 239 -13.75 15.16 -7.08
N ARG A 240 -13.69 16.11 -6.14
CA ARG A 240 -14.27 17.46 -6.30
C ARG A 240 -13.71 18.23 -7.48
N SER A 241 -12.45 17.98 -7.82
CA SER A 241 -11.75 18.63 -8.93
C SER A 241 -11.95 17.91 -10.27
N GLN A 242 -12.79 16.87 -10.32
CA GLN A 242 -12.95 15.98 -11.47
C GLN A 242 -11.62 15.36 -11.94
N ALA A 243 -10.69 15.17 -11.00
CA ALA A 243 -9.35 14.65 -11.21
C ALA A 243 -9.11 13.33 -10.44
N ALA A 244 -10.17 12.57 -10.14
CA ALA A 244 -10.06 11.29 -9.44
C ALA A 244 -9.25 10.26 -10.24
N MET A 245 -9.46 10.17 -11.55
CA MET A 245 -8.82 9.14 -12.38
C MET A 245 -7.29 9.21 -12.42
N PRO A 246 -6.66 10.39 -12.61
CA PRO A 246 -5.21 10.51 -12.60
C PRO A 246 -4.53 10.08 -11.29
N VAL A 247 -5.23 10.18 -10.15
CA VAL A 247 -4.67 9.87 -8.83
C VAL A 247 -5.20 8.56 -8.24
N ALA A 248 -6.10 7.86 -8.93
CA ALA A 248 -6.64 6.58 -8.49
C ALA A 248 -5.52 5.58 -8.20
N ALA A 249 -5.70 4.68 -7.24
CA ALA A 249 -4.69 3.68 -6.93
C ALA A 249 -4.55 2.64 -8.06
N ALA A 250 -5.66 2.31 -8.70
CA ALA A 250 -5.72 1.51 -9.91
C ALA A 250 -6.83 2.00 -10.81
N TRP A 251 -6.76 1.62 -12.08
CA TRP A 251 -7.82 1.76 -13.07
C TRP A 251 -8.49 0.41 -13.30
N PHE A 252 -9.82 0.41 -13.32
CA PHE A 252 -10.61 -0.76 -13.65
C PHE A 252 -11.47 -0.46 -14.87
N LEU A 253 -11.31 -1.26 -15.92
CA LEU A 253 -11.90 -1.03 -17.22
C LEU A 253 -12.87 -2.16 -17.55
N VAL A 254 -14.02 -1.79 -18.11
CA VAL A 254 -14.97 -2.71 -18.73
C VAL A 254 -15.02 -2.38 -20.21
N ALA A 255 -14.50 -3.28 -21.06
CA ALA A 255 -14.40 -3.07 -22.50
C ALA A 255 -15.09 -4.20 -23.28
N GLY A 256 -15.71 -3.87 -24.41
CA GLY A 256 -16.43 -4.82 -25.27
C GLY A 256 -17.93 -4.51 -25.39
N ALA A 257 -18.69 -5.47 -25.93
CA ALA A 257 -20.12 -5.28 -26.18
C ALA A 257 -20.93 -5.56 -24.91
N ILE A 258 -21.19 -4.54 -24.08
CA ILE A 258 -22.16 -4.58 -22.97
C ILE A 258 -23.33 -3.68 -23.35
N ALA A 259 -24.38 -4.24 -23.96
CA ALA A 259 -25.60 -3.49 -24.23
C ALA A 259 -26.58 -3.52 -23.04
N ASP A 260 -26.51 -4.58 -22.20
CA ASP A 260 -27.57 -4.90 -21.22
C ASP A 260 -27.09 -5.05 -19.77
N VAL A 261 -25.85 -4.66 -19.44
CA VAL A 261 -25.36 -4.71 -18.05
C VAL A 261 -25.43 -3.31 -17.44
N ASP A 262 -26.29 -3.15 -16.44
CA ASP A 262 -26.35 -1.95 -15.61
C ASP A 262 -25.12 -1.91 -14.70
N LEU A 263 -24.06 -1.27 -15.19
CA LEU A 263 -22.89 -0.99 -14.40
C LEU A 263 -23.18 0.22 -13.51
N PRO A 264 -22.75 0.25 -12.24
CA PRO A 264 -22.92 1.41 -11.38
C PRO A 264 -21.93 2.52 -11.78
N THR A 265 -22.26 3.81 -11.61
CA THR A 265 -21.29 4.90 -11.88
C THR A 265 -20.19 4.94 -10.84
N SER A 266 -20.50 4.52 -9.61
CA SER A 266 -19.55 4.39 -8.50
C SER A 266 -19.88 3.20 -7.61
N VAL A 267 -18.89 2.73 -6.86
CA VAL A 267 -19.10 1.78 -5.77
C VAL A 267 -18.43 2.34 -4.51
N PRO A 268 -19.10 2.51 -3.37
CA PRO A 268 -20.55 2.36 -3.20
C PRO A 268 -21.34 3.31 -4.11
N ASP A 269 -22.63 3.02 -4.26
CA ASP A 269 -23.53 3.84 -5.06
C ASP A 269 -23.55 5.29 -4.52
N SER A 270 -23.42 6.26 -5.43
CA SER A 270 -23.46 7.69 -5.10
C SER A 270 -24.88 8.24 -5.01
N ALA A 271 -25.90 7.43 -5.33
CA ALA A 271 -27.31 7.72 -5.11
C ALA A 271 -27.61 7.81 -3.60
N GLY A 272 -27.19 8.92 -3.01
CA GLY A 272 -27.36 9.26 -1.62
C GLY A 272 -27.45 10.78 -1.45
N PRO A 273 -27.38 11.29 -0.21
CA PRO A 273 -27.46 12.71 0.06
C PRO A 273 -26.38 13.48 -0.72
N ALA A 274 -26.80 14.49 -1.49
CA ALA A 274 -25.94 15.23 -2.44
C ALA A 274 -25.04 16.28 -1.75
N GLY A 275 -25.11 16.37 -0.43
CA GLY A 275 -24.36 17.33 0.38
C GLY A 275 -22.87 17.02 0.49
N ARG A 276 -22.15 17.87 1.23
CA ARG A 276 -20.75 17.63 1.62
C ARG A 276 -20.67 16.97 2.97
N THR A 277 -19.55 16.35 3.30
CA THR A 277 -19.35 15.89 4.68
C THR A 277 -19.33 17.08 5.64
N LEU A 278 -19.75 16.85 6.87
CA LEU A 278 -19.71 17.83 7.94
C LEU A 278 -18.27 18.24 8.25
N GLU A 279 -17.34 17.27 8.25
CA GLU A 279 -15.91 17.52 8.38
C GLU A 279 -15.42 18.55 7.34
N GLU A 280 -15.80 18.38 6.07
CA GLU A 280 -15.40 19.32 5.01
C GLU A 280 -16.03 20.70 5.22
N SER A 281 -17.32 20.74 5.58
CA SER A 281 -18.05 21.99 5.81
C SER A 281 -17.43 22.79 6.96
N ILE A 282 -17.08 22.12 8.06
CA ILE A 282 -16.37 22.72 9.20
C ILE A 282 -14.97 23.18 8.78
N SER A 283 -14.23 22.35 8.06
CA SER A 283 -12.87 22.70 7.59
C SER A 283 -12.88 23.92 6.67
N ALA A 284 -13.87 24.01 5.77
CA ALA A 284 -14.04 25.15 4.86
C ALA A 284 -14.42 26.43 5.61
N ALA A 285 -15.29 26.35 6.61
CA ALA A 285 -15.65 27.49 7.46
C ALA A 285 -14.44 27.95 8.31
N ALA A 286 -13.70 27.01 8.90
CA ALA A 286 -12.49 27.29 9.67
C ALA A 286 -11.41 27.98 8.82
N ALA A 287 -11.17 27.50 7.60
CA ALA A 287 -10.22 28.11 6.66
C ALA A 287 -10.58 29.57 6.30
N LYS A 288 -11.88 29.89 6.25
CA LYS A 288 -12.40 31.26 6.07
C LYS A 288 -12.43 32.09 7.35
N ARG A 289 -12.05 31.51 8.50
CA ARG A 289 -12.18 32.08 9.85
C ARG A 289 -13.62 32.45 10.22
N ASP A 290 -14.60 31.71 9.70
CA ASP A 290 -16.02 31.89 9.98
C ASP A 290 -16.43 31.10 11.23
N LEU A 291 -16.08 31.67 12.40
CA LEU A 291 -16.40 31.06 13.69
C LEU A 291 -17.91 30.88 13.95
N PRO A 292 -18.79 31.83 13.56
CA PRO A 292 -20.23 31.62 13.64
C PRO A 292 -20.69 30.37 12.88
N ALA A 293 -20.24 30.18 11.63
CA ALA A 293 -20.61 29.01 10.82
C ALA A 293 -20.09 27.69 11.43
N VAL A 294 -18.85 27.67 11.94
CA VAL A 294 -18.33 26.49 12.64
C VAL A 294 -19.18 26.15 13.85
N ARG A 295 -19.53 27.14 14.67
CA ARG A 295 -20.36 26.94 15.87
C ARG A 295 -21.73 26.39 15.50
N GLU A 296 -22.38 26.95 14.48
CA GLU A 296 -23.69 26.48 14.00
C GLU A 296 -23.63 25.02 13.56
N LEU A 297 -22.64 24.66 12.73
CA LEU A 297 -22.45 23.28 12.26
C LEU A 297 -22.19 22.29 13.40
N VAL A 298 -21.30 22.66 14.35
CA VAL A 298 -20.97 21.82 15.50
C VAL A 298 -22.17 21.66 16.44
N GLN A 299 -22.96 22.72 16.67
CA GLN A 299 -24.19 22.64 17.47
C GLN A 299 -25.24 21.76 16.80
N ALA A 300 -25.51 21.96 15.51
CA ALA A 300 -26.46 21.14 14.76
C ALA A 300 -26.07 19.66 14.78
N TRP A 301 -24.77 19.36 14.65
CA TRP A 301 -24.25 18.00 14.73
C TRP A 301 -24.49 17.35 16.09
N GLN A 302 -24.15 18.04 17.17
CA GLN A 302 -24.26 17.50 18.53
C GLN A 302 -25.71 17.46 19.03
N GLN A 303 -26.64 18.18 18.40
CA GLN A 303 -28.08 18.07 18.67
C GLN A 303 -28.79 17.02 17.81
N GLY A 304 -28.22 16.65 16.66
CA GLY A 304 -28.76 15.66 15.74
C GLY A 304 -27.99 14.34 15.81
N PRO A 305 -27.17 14.00 14.81
CA PRO A 305 -26.41 12.75 14.77
C PRO A 305 -25.16 12.80 15.66
N ALA A 306 -25.34 13.09 16.95
CA ALA A 306 -24.27 13.10 17.94
C ALA A 306 -23.60 11.71 18.00
N GLY A 307 -22.26 11.69 18.13
CA GLY A 307 -21.48 10.45 18.17
C GLY A 307 -21.17 9.83 16.79
N VAL A 308 -21.84 10.26 15.71
CA VAL A 308 -21.44 9.88 14.35
C VAL A 308 -20.21 10.69 13.95
N PRO A 309 -19.11 10.08 13.47
CA PRO A 309 -17.94 10.81 13.00
C PRO A 309 -18.28 11.87 11.94
N ALA A 310 -17.62 13.03 11.97
CA ALA A 310 -17.95 14.17 11.10
C ALA A 310 -17.75 13.88 9.60
N ASP A 311 -16.89 12.93 9.25
CA ASP A 311 -16.71 12.44 7.89
C ASP A 311 -17.84 11.48 7.44
N GLN A 312 -18.68 11.02 8.36
CA GLN A 312 -19.85 10.15 8.13
C GLN A 312 -21.19 10.88 8.29
N VAL A 313 -21.18 12.22 8.39
CA VAL A 313 -22.38 13.07 8.41
C VAL A 313 -22.39 13.95 7.18
N ILE A 314 -23.49 13.95 6.43
CA ILE A 314 -23.67 14.78 5.23
C ILE A 314 -24.51 16.00 5.56
N VAL A 315 -24.04 17.18 5.13
CA VAL A 315 -24.70 18.47 5.29
C VAL A 315 -25.55 18.76 4.06
N GLU A 316 -26.87 18.73 4.23
CA GLU A 316 -27.86 19.01 3.20
C GLU A 316 -28.62 20.31 3.51
N PRO A 317 -29.30 20.93 2.53
CA PRO A 317 -30.12 22.13 2.79
C PRO A 317 -31.21 21.91 3.85
N SER A 318 -31.68 20.67 4.01
CA SER A 318 -32.71 20.29 4.97
C SER A 318 -32.18 19.89 6.35
N GLY A 319 -30.87 19.72 6.53
CA GLY A 319 -30.28 19.29 7.79
C GLY A 319 -29.06 18.38 7.64
N LEU A 320 -28.82 17.54 8.66
CA LEU A 320 -27.70 16.62 8.73
C LEU A 320 -28.16 15.17 8.58
N THR A 321 -27.52 14.41 7.69
CA THR A 321 -27.83 13.00 7.41
C THR A 321 -26.66 12.12 7.81
N ALA A 322 -26.86 11.18 8.74
CA ALA A 322 -25.83 10.23 9.15
C ALA A 322 -25.76 9.02 8.21
N LEU A 323 -24.53 8.60 7.86
CA LEU A 323 -24.27 7.42 7.02
C LEU A 323 -23.91 6.17 7.83
N SER A 324 -23.61 6.33 9.13
CA SER A 324 -23.30 5.23 10.03
C SER A 324 -24.01 5.40 11.37
N ALA A 325 -24.01 4.33 12.17
CA ALA A 325 -24.36 4.45 13.58
C ALA A 325 -23.35 5.36 14.30
N GLY A 326 -23.82 6.03 15.35
CA GLY A 326 -22.99 6.87 16.22
C GLY A 326 -22.42 6.08 17.39
N ASP A 327 -21.24 6.49 17.83
CA ASP A 327 -20.61 6.07 19.08
C ASP A 327 -20.84 7.14 20.17
N GLU A 328 -19.86 7.39 21.04
CA GLU A 328 -19.92 8.47 22.02
C GLU A 328 -19.72 9.85 21.37
N PRO A 329 -20.54 10.87 21.71
CA PRO A 329 -20.41 12.22 21.16
C PRO A 329 -19.02 12.85 21.32
N ILE A 330 -18.40 12.65 22.48
CA ILE A 330 -17.05 13.17 22.79
C ILE A 330 -16.00 12.53 21.89
N GLU A 331 -16.12 11.23 21.60
CA GLU A 331 -15.21 10.51 20.71
C GLU A 331 -15.29 11.06 19.28
N ALA A 332 -16.49 11.38 18.80
CA ALA A 332 -16.68 11.97 17.48
C ALA A 332 -16.06 13.37 17.39
N LEU A 333 -16.22 14.21 18.42
CA LEU A 333 -15.54 15.52 18.52
C LEU A 333 -14.01 15.37 18.56
N ARG A 334 -13.51 14.39 19.32
CA ARG A 334 -12.07 14.09 19.43
C ARG A 334 -11.48 13.64 18.11
N ARG A 335 -12.19 12.83 17.34
CA ARG A 335 -11.78 12.42 15.98
C ARG A 335 -11.70 13.61 15.04
N LEU A 336 -12.68 14.52 15.06
CA LEU A 336 -12.64 15.75 14.27
C LEU A 336 -11.46 16.65 14.69
N ALA A 337 -11.21 16.79 15.99
CA ALA A 337 -10.05 17.54 16.49
C ALA A 337 -8.73 16.94 15.97
N ALA A 338 -8.56 15.62 16.09
CA ALA A 338 -7.38 14.91 15.59
C ALA A 338 -7.20 15.10 14.08
N PHE A 339 -8.30 15.06 13.32
CA PHE A 339 -8.30 15.31 11.88
C PHE A 339 -7.81 16.75 11.56
N LEU A 340 -8.38 17.76 12.20
CA LEU A 340 -8.04 19.16 11.94
C LEU A 340 -6.58 19.46 12.28
N THR A 341 -6.09 18.96 13.42
CA THR A 341 -4.69 19.11 13.85
C THR A 341 -3.72 18.40 12.91
N ARG A 342 -3.99 17.12 12.58
CA ARG A 342 -3.10 16.31 11.73
C ARG A 342 -2.92 16.92 10.33
N ASN A 343 -3.98 17.48 9.77
CA ASN A 343 -3.96 18.07 8.44
C ASN A 343 -3.46 19.52 8.42
N GLY A 344 -3.08 20.09 9.57
CA GLY A 344 -2.55 21.45 9.67
C GLY A 344 -3.54 22.52 9.19
N TYR A 345 -4.85 22.28 9.34
CA TYR A 345 -5.85 23.26 8.93
C TYR A 345 -5.71 24.53 9.77
N ALA A 346 -5.58 25.68 9.09
CA ALA A 346 -5.60 26.96 9.75
C ALA A 346 -6.95 27.16 10.44
N HIS A 347 -6.94 27.24 11.76
CA HIS A 347 -8.11 27.54 12.56
C HIS A 347 -7.84 28.72 13.50
N ALA A 348 -8.87 29.53 13.75
CA ALA A 348 -8.72 30.81 14.46
C ALA A 348 -8.72 30.68 15.99
N TRP A 349 -8.91 29.47 16.54
CA TRP A 349 -9.02 29.26 17.99
C TRP A 349 -7.67 28.82 18.62
N PRO A 350 -7.42 29.21 19.89
CA PRO A 350 -6.22 28.86 20.63
C PRO A 350 -6.32 27.42 21.14
N ALA A 351 -5.81 26.46 20.37
CA ALA A 351 -5.67 25.07 20.79
C ALA A 351 -4.29 24.56 20.36
N GLU A 352 -3.51 24.03 21.31
CA GLU A 352 -2.15 23.56 21.05
C GLU A 352 -2.12 22.06 20.69
N GLY A 353 -3.24 21.35 20.84
CA GLY A 353 -3.34 19.95 20.48
C GLY A 353 -4.77 19.43 20.42
N VAL A 354 -4.89 18.12 20.21
CA VAL A 354 -6.16 17.41 20.01
C VAL A 354 -7.08 17.58 21.23
N THR A 355 -6.55 17.49 22.45
CA THR A 355 -7.31 17.61 23.71
C THR A 355 -7.94 19.00 23.83
N ASP A 356 -7.15 20.06 23.71
CA ASP A 356 -7.65 21.45 23.82
C ASP A 356 -8.67 21.76 22.72
N LEU A 357 -8.41 21.27 21.52
CA LEU A 357 -9.33 21.43 20.40
C LEU A 357 -10.65 20.68 20.63
N THR A 358 -10.61 19.48 21.23
CA THR A 358 -11.81 18.73 21.60
C THR A 358 -12.64 19.50 22.61
N VAL A 359 -12.02 20.07 23.64
CA VAL A 359 -12.69 20.92 24.65
C VAL A 359 -13.29 22.16 24.01
N ALA A 360 -12.57 22.82 23.10
CA ALA A 360 -13.07 23.99 22.38
C ALA A 360 -14.30 23.66 21.52
N LEU A 361 -14.27 22.53 20.79
CA LEU A 361 -15.41 22.07 19.98
C LEU A 361 -16.61 21.68 20.87
N ALA A 362 -16.38 21.01 22.00
CA ALA A 362 -17.43 20.70 22.98
C ALA A 362 -18.08 21.98 23.53
N ALA A 363 -17.28 22.99 23.88
CA ALA A 363 -17.79 24.29 24.32
C ALA A 363 -18.61 25.01 23.23
N MET A 364 -18.24 24.87 21.95
CA MET A 364 -19.05 25.39 20.84
C MET A 364 -20.43 24.71 20.77
N ALA A 365 -20.48 23.41 21.03
CA ALA A 365 -21.71 22.62 21.13
C ALA A 365 -22.54 22.92 22.40
N GLY A 366 -22.02 23.72 23.34
CA GLY A 366 -22.66 23.96 24.65
C GLY A 366 -22.46 22.84 25.66
N ILE A 367 -21.44 21.99 25.46
CA ILE A 367 -21.07 20.90 26.35
C ILE A 367 -19.92 21.37 27.23
N GLU A 368 -20.10 21.35 28.55
CA GLU A 368 -19.01 21.59 29.50
C GLU A 368 -18.15 20.31 29.62
N LEU A 369 -16.88 20.41 29.24
CA LEU A 369 -15.93 19.31 29.26
C LEU A 369 -14.61 19.75 29.89
N HIS A 370 -14.14 19.05 30.92
CA HIS A 370 -12.84 19.33 31.50
C HIS A 370 -11.74 18.63 30.68
N PRO A 371 -10.56 19.24 30.44
CA PRO A 371 -9.48 18.61 29.68
C PRO A 371 -9.04 17.24 30.22
N ALA A 372 -9.16 17.03 31.53
CA ALA A 372 -8.85 15.75 32.18
C ALA A 372 -9.82 14.61 31.83
N ASP A 373 -11.02 14.95 31.33
CA ASP A 373 -12.05 13.99 30.95
C ASP A 373 -11.90 13.53 29.49
N VAL A 374 -11.04 14.19 28.71
CA VAL A 374 -10.73 13.79 27.34
C VAL A 374 -9.67 12.69 27.39
N PRO A 375 -9.96 11.47 26.89
CA PRO A 375 -8.96 10.42 26.82
C PRO A 375 -7.72 10.91 26.06
N PRO A 376 -6.50 10.68 26.57
CA PRO A 376 -5.29 11.07 25.87
C PRO A 376 -5.30 10.44 24.48
N GLY A 377 -5.24 11.28 23.44
CA GLY A 377 -5.05 10.79 22.08
C GLY A 377 -3.63 10.25 21.92
N GLU A 378 -3.46 9.26 21.04
CA GLU A 378 -2.13 9.00 20.53
C GLU A 378 -1.59 10.30 19.91
N PRO A 379 -0.39 10.75 20.31
CA PRO A 379 0.21 11.91 19.67
C PRO A 379 0.37 11.55 18.20
N ALA A 380 -0.40 12.22 17.33
CA ALA A 380 -0.15 12.13 15.90
C ALA A 380 1.25 12.72 15.69
N GLN A 381 2.23 11.88 15.34
CA GLN A 381 3.55 12.36 14.97
C GLN A 381 3.39 13.41 13.88
N THR A 382 3.73 14.64 14.20
CA THR A 382 3.69 15.72 13.21
C THR A 382 4.87 15.54 12.25
N TRP A 383 4.80 16.17 11.08
CA TRP A 383 5.96 16.23 10.17
C TRP A 383 7.22 16.76 10.88
N HIS A 384 7.06 17.71 11.80
CA HIS A 384 8.17 18.24 12.58
C HIS A 384 8.77 17.17 13.51
N ASP A 385 7.94 16.35 14.15
CA ASP A 385 8.40 15.25 14.99
C ASP A 385 9.15 14.19 14.17
N LEU A 386 8.62 13.85 12.98
CA LEU A 386 9.28 12.91 12.06
C LEU A 386 10.61 13.45 11.52
N VAL A 387 10.70 14.75 11.21
CA VAL A 387 11.95 15.39 10.80
C VAL A 387 12.96 15.38 11.94
N ALA A 388 12.54 15.71 13.16
CA ALA A 388 13.40 15.66 14.34
C ALA A 388 13.89 14.22 14.62
N GLU A 389 13.01 13.23 14.51
CA GLU A 389 13.34 11.81 14.67
C GLU A 389 14.31 11.33 13.58
N ARG A 390 14.09 11.71 12.31
CA ARG A 390 15.02 11.42 11.20
C ARG A 390 16.40 12.00 11.48
N ASP A 391 16.47 13.25 11.91
CA ASP A 391 17.73 13.94 12.17
C ASP A 391 18.48 13.30 13.35
N GLU A 392 17.74 12.85 14.36
CA GLU A 392 18.28 12.07 15.48
C GLU A 392 18.84 10.72 15.02
N LEU A 393 18.08 9.97 14.21
CA LEU A 393 18.52 8.69 13.67
C LEU A 393 19.73 8.85 12.73
N ALA A 394 19.78 9.91 11.92
CA ALA A 394 20.93 10.23 11.08
C ALA A 394 22.19 10.52 11.91
N ARG A 395 22.03 11.20 13.04
CA ARG A 395 23.10 11.45 14.01
C ARG A 395 23.60 10.15 14.63
N LEU A 396 22.70 9.30 15.10
CA LEU A 396 23.03 7.99 15.68
C LEU A 396 23.69 7.04 14.67
N LEU A 397 23.24 7.05 13.41
CA LEU A 397 23.85 6.27 12.35
C LEU A 397 25.28 6.72 12.06
N THR A 398 25.50 8.03 11.98
CA THR A 398 26.84 8.63 11.79
C THR A 398 27.76 8.26 12.96
N GLU A 399 27.26 8.34 14.20
CA GLU A 399 28.02 7.95 15.39
C GLU A 399 28.37 6.46 15.37
N THR A 400 27.41 5.59 15.04
CA THR A 400 27.61 4.13 14.97
C THR A 400 28.62 3.77 13.87
N GLN A 401 28.57 4.44 12.72
CA GLN A 401 29.55 4.25 11.64
C GLN A 401 30.95 4.69 12.08
N ALA A 402 31.08 5.81 12.78
CA ALA A 402 32.35 6.26 13.33
C ALA A 402 32.92 5.29 14.38
N GLN A 403 32.07 4.78 15.28
CA GLN A 403 32.46 3.75 16.25
C GLN A 403 32.94 2.47 15.56
N ARG A 404 32.21 1.99 14.54
CA ARG A 404 32.60 0.81 13.75
C ARG A 404 33.95 1.01 13.06
N ALA A 405 34.18 2.17 12.45
CA ALA A 405 35.45 2.49 11.80
C ALA A 405 36.61 2.51 12.82
N ALA A 406 36.41 3.07 14.02
CA ALA A 406 37.41 3.06 15.08
C ALA A 406 37.74 1.65 15.58
N TYR A 407 36.74 0.78 15.75
CA TYR A 407 36.96 -0.62 16.11
C TYR A 407 37.70 -1.40 15.02
N GLN A 408 37.39 -1.16 13.74
CA GLN A 408 38.11 -1.76 12.62
C GLN A 408 39.59 -1.34 12.62
N GLN A 409 39.88 -0.05 12.81
CA GLN A 409 41.26 0.44 12.92
C GLN A 409 42.02 -0.24 14.08
N LEU A 410 41.40 -0.35 15.26
CA LEU A 410 42.01 -1.04 16.40
C LEU A 410 42.26 -2.54 16.13
N ALA A 411 41.36 -3.19 15.39
CA ALA A 411 41.53 -4.58 14.99
C ALA A 411 42.71 -4.74 14.01
N ASP A 412 42.82 -3.84 13.03
CA ASP A 412 43.91 -3.82 12.05
C ASP A 412 45.27 -3.55 12.71
N GLU A 413 45.33 -2.60 13.65
CA GLU A 413 46.54 -2.32 14.44
C GLU A 413 46.98 -3.55 15.25
N ARG A 414 46.04 -4.24 15.89
CA ARG A 414 46.33 -5.47 16.65
C ARG A 414 46.79 -6.59 15.72
N ALA A 415 46.16 -6.75 14.55
CA ALA A 415 46.56 -7.73 13.56
C ALA A 415 47.97 -7.44 13.00
N GLN A 416 48.31 -6.17 12.78
CA GLN A 416 49.66 -5.77 12.39
C GLN A 416 50.69 -6.07 13.49
N LYS A 417 50.43 -5.68 14.74
CA LYS A 417 51.31 -5.98 15.88
C LYS A 417 51.51 -7.49 16.05
N LEU A 418 50.46 -8.30 15.89
CA LEU A 418 50.57 -9.76 15.92
C LEU A 418 51.48 -10.27 14.80
N ARG A 419 51.31 -9.81 13.56
CA ARG A 419 52.20 -10.18 12.43
C ARG A 419 53.66 -9.79 12.69
N GLU A 420 53.90 -8.60 13.23
CA GLU A 420 55.25 -8.12 13.59
C GLU A 420 55.87 -9.01 14.69
N THR A 421 55.12 -9.34 15.74
CA THR A 421 55.61 -10.23 16.81
C THR A 421 55.90 -11.65 16.31
N LEU A 422 55.05 -12.21 15.45
CA LEU A 422 55.27 -13.52 14.84
C LEU A 422 56.52 -13.51 13.94
N HIS A 423 56.74 -12.45 13.16
CA HIS A 423 57.95 -12.29 12.35
C HIS A 423 59.22 -12.18 13.20
N LEU A 424 59.19 -11.46 14.32
CA LEU A 424 60.32 -11.40 15.26
C LEU A 424 60.62 -12.76 15.91
N VAL A 425 59.57 -13.51 16.30
CA VAL A 425 59.72 -14.88 16.83
C VAL A 425 60.35 -15.79 15.77
N GLU A 426 59.90 -15.69 14.53
CA GLU A 426 60.47 -16.45 13.41
C GLU A 426 61.96 -16.13 13.22
N LEU A 427 62.35 -14.85 13.15
CA LEU A 427 63.74 -14.42 13.04
C LEU A 427 64.62 -14.90 14.21
N LEU A 428 64.11 -14.87 15.43
CA LEU A 428 64.82 -15.37 16.62
C LEU A 428 64.92 -16.90 16.65
N SER A 429 63.96 -17.60 16.05
CA SER A 429 63.94 -19.07 16.00
C SER A 429 64.80 -19.65 14.87
N THR A 430 64.93 -18.95 13.74
CA THR A 430 65.76 -19.36 12.58
C THR A 430 67.23 -18.98 12.76
N SER A 431 67.55 -18.06 13.68
CA SER A 431 68.92 -17.83 14.15
C SER A 431 69.34 -18.96 15.10
N GLY A 432 69.78 -20.07 14.51
CA GLY A 432 70.04 -21.34 15.17
C GLY A 432 70.85 -21.31 16.47
N PRO A 433 70.74 -22.35 17.32
CA PRO A 433 71.15 -22.39 18.73
C PRO A 433 72.66 -22.28 19.02
N ALA A 434 73.50 -21.91 18.05
CA ALA A 434 74.95 -21.99 18.16
C ALA A 434 75.69 -20.68 18.51
N ARG A 435 75.03 -19.51 18.66
CA ARG A 435 75.75 -18.25 19.00
C ARG A 435 75.22 -17.43 20.19
N MET A 436 74.01 -17.65 20.68
CA MET A 436 73.50 -16.92 21.87
C MET A 436 73.91 -17.49 23.23
N GLY A 437 74.62 -18.62 23.27
CA GLY A 437 75.23 -19.14 24.51
C GLY A 437 76.50 -18.41 24.96
N ARG A 438 77.10 -17.52 24.14
CA ARG A 438 78.35 -16.80 24.48
C ARG A 438 78.21 -15.29 24.73
N ALA A 439 77.10 -14.66 24.34
CA ALA A 439 76.90 -13.22 24.56
C ALA A 439 76.27 -12.89 25.94
N PHE A 440 75.41 -13.77 26.48
CA PHE A 440 74.72 -13.50 27.75
C PHE A 440 75.59 -13.70 29.02
N VAL A 441 76.70 -14.42 28.92
CA VAL A 441 77.66 -14.58 30.04
C VAL A 441 78.57 -13.34 30.19
N GLY A 442 78.70 -12.50 29.16
CA GLY A 442 79.50 -11.26 29.19
C GLY A 442 78.79 -10.06 29.84
N GLY A 443 77.48 -9.90 29.62
CA GLY A 443 76.71 -8.72 30.09
C GLY A 443 76.49 -8.67 31.61
N VAL A 444 76.39 -9.83 32.27
CA VAL A 444 76.09 -9.91 33.71
C VAL A 444 77.28 -9.48 34.59
N ARG A 445 78.53 -9.56 34.12
CA ARG A 445 79.70 -9.06 34.87
C ARG A 445 79.86 -7.54 34.82
N VAL A 446 79.32 -6.87 33.80
CA VAL A 446 79.41 -5.40 33.66
C VAL A 446 78.35 -4.70 34.50
N ALA A 447 77.12 -5.23 34.57
CA ALA A 447 76.05 -4.66 35.41
C ALA A 447 76.35 -4.69 36.92
N ARG A 448 77.16 -5.66 37.40
CA ARG A 448 77.53 -5.75 38.83
C ARG A 448 78.58 -4.71 39.25
N ARG A 449 79.34 -4.11 38.31
CA ARG A 449 80.30 -3.02 38.61
C ARG A 449 79.65 -1.65 38.64
N THR A 450 78.59 -1.41 37.86
CA THR A 450 77.84 -0.14 37.87
C THR A 450 76.93 -0.02 39.10
N ALA A 451 76.35 -1.11 39.60
CA ALA A 451 75.52 -1.10 40.81
C ALA A 451 76.30 -0.83 42.13
N ARG A 452 77.64 -0.98 42.15
CA ARG A 452 78.48 -0.63 43.32
C ARG A 452 78.90 0.85 43.37
N ARG A 453 78.75 1.62 42.28
CA ARG A 453 79.07 3.07 42.27
C ARG A 453 77.91 3.97 42.71
N PHE A 454 76.68 3.45 42.76
CA PHE A 454 75.49 4.20 43.17
C PHE A 454 75.11 4.02 44.66
N ARG A 455 76.03 3.55 45.51
CA ARG A 455 75.78 3.37 46.96
C ARG A 455 76.62 4.25 47.88
N LEU A 456 77.32 5.25 47.34
CA LEU A 456 77.97 6.32 48.10
C LEU A 456 77.84 7.63 47.32
N ARG A 457 76.67 8.25 47.42
CA ARG A 457 76.46 9.70 47.38
C ARG A 457 75.15 10.02 48.06
#